data_AF-A0A935TRF4-F1
#
_entry.id   AF-A0A935TRF4-F1
#
_cell.length_a   1.000
_cell.length_b   1.000
_cell.length_c   1.000
_cell.angle_alpha   90.00
_cell.angle_beta   90.00
_cell.angle_gamma   90.00
#
_symmetry.space_group_name_H-M   'P 1'
#
loop_
_entity.id
_entity.type
_entity.pdbx_description
1 polymer ?
#
loop_
_entity_poly.entity_id
_entity_poly.type
_entity_poly.pdbx_seq_one_letter_code
_entity_poly.pdbx_strand_id
1 'polypeptide(L)'
;MDRQCWSCHIKHANCFVRPGQSTAVDITFIVTAVVAGPIRNWAEISSADDSEGNAVADIDSTPNDDNFSEPGETDDLADDNVTDQDGKNGGDEDDHDPAEITIDIFDLALSKVLSSPLGNIYPGDNVTFTLNVYN
;
A
#
# COMPACT_ATOMS: atom_id res chain seq x y z
N MET A 1 9.60 16.89 -6.70
CA MET A 1 8.43 16.00 -6.69
C MET A 1 8.80 14.93 -5.68
N ASP A 2 8.43 15.15 -4.43
CA ASP A 2 8.87 14.33 -3.31
C ASP A 2 8.17 12.97 -3.41
N ARG A 3 8.95 11.96 -3.80
CA ARG A 3 8.59 10.55 -3.62
C ARG A 3 8.70 10.28 -2.13
N GLN A 4 7.58 10.35 -1.43
CA GLN A 4 7.49 9.85 -0.06
C GLN A 4 7.51 8.32 -0.17
N CYS A 5 8.71 7.72 -0.09
CA CYS A 5 8.85 6.29 0.16
C CYS A 5 8.43 6.05 1.61
N TRP A 6 7.35 5.30 1.80
CA TRP A 6 6.95 4.82 3.11
C TRP A 6 7.64 3.48 3.31
N SER A 7 8.83 3.49 3.94
CA SER A 7 9.41 2.26 4.48
C SER A 7 8.69 1.95 5.80
N CYS A 8 8.06 0.77 5.86
CA CYS A 8 7.48 0.24 7.07
C CYS A 8 8.44 -0.78 7.68
N HIS A 9 9.27 -0.32 8.62
CA HIS A 9 10.08 -1.21 9.44
C HIS A 9 9.17 -1.96 10.42
N ILE A 10 8.98 -3.27 10.24
CA ILE A 10 8.28 -4.12 11.22
C ILE A 10 9.23 -4.33 12.41
N LYS A 11 9.32 -3.32 13.29
CA LYS A 11 10.02 -3.41 14.56
C LYS A 11 9.04 -3.92 15.62
N HIS A 12 9.20 -5.19 16.02
CA HIS A 12 8.54 -5.81 17.18
C HIS A 12 7.07 -6.26 17.04
N ALA A 13 6.74 -7.06 16.04
CA ALA A 13 5.68 -8.05 16.27
C ALA A 13 6.28 -9.19 17.11
N ASN A 14 6.00 -9.24 18.42
CA ASN A 14 6.35 -10.39 19.28
C ASN A 14 5.54 -11.62 18.85
N CYS A 15 5.91 -12.21 17.71
CA CYS A 15 5.19 -13.28 17.08
C CYS A 15 6.06 -14.54 17.02
N PHE A 16 5.75 -15.51 17.87
CA PHE A 16 6.43 -16.79 17.84
C PHE A 16 5.84 -17.67 16.73
N VAL A 17 6.58 -17.83 15.64
CA VAL A 17 6.21 -18.70 14.51
C VAL A 17 6.96 -20.02 14.61
N ARG A 18 6.25 -21.14 14.55
CA ARG A 18 6.85 -22.49 14.57
C ARG A 18 7.12 -22.97 13.14
N PRO A 19 8.05 -23.93 12.94
CA PRO A 19 8.27 -24.53 11.63
C PRO A 19 6.97 -25.01 10.98
N GLY A 20 6.74 -24.59 9.73
CA GLY A 20 5.53 -24.92 8.96
C GLY A 20 4.25 -24.23 9.46
N GLN A 21 4.36 -23.20 10.28
CA GLN A 21 3.25 -22.31 10.63
C GLN A 21 3.47 -20.94 10.02
N SER A 22 2.38 -20.18 9.92
CA SER A 22 2.41 -18.77 9.59
C SER A 22 1.66 -17.96 10.64
N THR A 23 1.91 -16.66 10.64
CA THR A 23 1.19 -15.68 11.45
C THR A 23 0.84 -14.48 10.59
N ALA A 24 -0.15 -13.69 11.02
CA ALA A 24 -0.54 -12.47 10.34
C ALA A 24 -0.20 -11.25 11.21
N VAL A 25 0.38 -10.24 10.58
CA VAL A 25 0.59 -8.90 11.16
C VAL A 25 -0.16 -7.91 10.29
N ASP A 26 -1.21 -7.31 10.82
CA ASP A 26 -2.00 -6.32 10.09
C ASP A 26 -1.31 -4.95 10.14
N ILE A 27 -1.04 -4.38 8.97
CA ILE A 27 -0.49 -3.03 8.82
C ILE A 27 -1.56 -2.15 8.16
N THR A 28 -1.82 -0.99 8.75
CA THR A 28 -2.83 -0.05 8.25
C THR A 28 -2.21 1.32 8.01
N PHE A 29 -2.41 1.86 6.81
CA PHE A 29 -1.98 3.19 6.43
C PHE A 29 -3.18 4.08 6.07
N ILE A 30 -2.97 5.39 6.19
CA ILE A 30 -3.87 6.39 5.62
C ILE A 30 -3.27 6.82 4.29
N VAL A 31 -3.94 6.48 3.18
CA VAL A 31 -3.57 6.98 1.87
C VAL A 31 -3.89 8.48 1.80
N THR A 32 -2.88 9.30 1.56
CA THR A 32 -3.00 10.77 1.44
C THR A 32 -2.72 11.28 0.02
N ALA A 33 -2.54 10.37 -0.94
CA ALA A 33 -2.26 10.72 -2.32
C ALA A 33 -3.41 11.51 -2.96
N VAL A 34 -3.04 12.55 -3.71
CA VAL A 34 -3.97 13.45 -4.43
C VAL A 34 -3.83 13.33 -5.95
N VAL A 35 -3.06 12.35 -6.42
CA VAL A 35 -2.93 11.97 -7.84
C VAL A 35 -3.24 10.48 -7.96
N ALA A 36 -3.99 10.12 -9.01
CA ALA A 36 -4.32 8.73 -9.29
C ALA A 36 -3.06 7.97 -9.76
N GLY A 37 -3.00 6.68 -9.48
CA GLY A 37 -1.90 5.81 -9.89
C GLY A 37 -1.47 4.81 -8.83
N PRO A 38 -0.48 3.97 -9.15
CA PRO A 38 0.01 2.94 -8.25
C PRO A 38 0.79 3.55 -7.08
N ILE A 39 0.61 2.96 -5.91
CA ILE A 39 1.40 3.18 -4.70
C ILE A 39 1.79 1.81 -4.20
N ARG A 40 3.07 1.67 -3.84
CA ARG A 40 3.62 0.44 -3.30
C ARG A 40 3.98 0.62 -1.84
N ASN A 41 3.56 -0.35 -1.03
CA ASN A 41 4.07 -0.57 0.31
C ASN A 41 5.14 -1.65 0.23
N TRP A 42 6.25 -1.47 0.91
CA TRP A 42 7.27 -2.51 1.07
C TRP A 42 7.37 -2.88 2.54
N ALA A 43 7.56 -4.15 2.82
CA ALA A 43 7.79 -4.67 4.15
C ALA A 43 9.10 -5.47 4.18
N GLU A 44 9.74 -5.44 5.33
CA GLU A 44 11.05 -6.06 5.60
C GLU A 44 11.02 -6.75 6.96
N ILE A 45 11.55 -7.97 7.04
CA ILE A 45 11.89 -8.60 8.31
C ILE A 45 13.30 -8.17 8.67
N SER A 46 13.41 -7.22 9.60
CA SER A 46 14.71 -6.66 9.98
C SER A 46 15.59 -7.52 10.90
N SER A 47 15.01 -8.56 11.51
CA SER A 47 15.72 -9.48 12.42
C SER A 47 14.79 -10.59 12.92
N ALA A 48 15.38 -11.71 13.33
CA ALA A 48 14.69 -12.78 14.06
C ALA A 48 15.51 -13.24 15.27
N ASP A 49 14.81 -13.64 16.33
CA ASP A 49 15.39 -14.21 17.55
C ASP A 49 14.83 -15.63 17.81
N ASP A 50 15.63 -16.48 18.45
CA ASP A 50 15.17 -17.78 18.96
C ASP A 50 14.26 -17.64 20.20
N SER A 51 13.79 -18.77 20.75
CA SER A 51 12.93 -18.78 21.95
C SER A 51 13.60 -18.24 23.21
N GLU A 52 14.91 -18.11 23.20
CA GLU A 52 15.75 -17.62 24.27
C GLU A 52 16.13 -16.14 24.09
N GLY A 53 15.69 -15.51 22.99
CA GLY A 53 15.95 -14.11 22.66
C GLY A 53 17.35 -13.87 22.07
N ASN A 54 17.99 -14.90 21.52
CA ASN A 54 19.25 -14.74 20.80
C ASN A 54 18.96 -14.55 19.31
N ALA A 55 19.65 -13.59 18.70
CA ALA A 55 19.59 -13.38 17.26
C ALA A 55 19.98 -14.66 16.51
N VAL A 56 19.19 -15.00 15.51
CA VAL A 56 19.45 -16.11 14.59
C VAL A 56 19.80 -15.56 13.21
N ALA A 57 20.72 -16.22 12.53
CA ALA A 57 21.06 -15.87 11.16
C ALA A 57 20.10 -16.60 10.23
N ASP A 58 19.57 -15.87 9.25
CA ASP A 58 18.83 -16.48 8.16
C ASP A 58 19.76 -17.16 7.15
N ILE A 59 19.28 -18.22 6.52
CA ILE A 59 20.10 -19.09 5.68
C ILE A 59 20.22 -18.53 4.27
N ASP A 60 19.12 -18.09 3.69
CA ASP A 60 18.94 -17.71 2.28
C ASP A 60 18.83 -16.20 2.06
N SER A 61 18.54 -15.42 3.10
CA SER A 61 18.38 -13.96 3.03
C SER A 61 19.07 -13.20 4.16
N THR A 62 19.08 -11.88 4.12
CA THR A 62 19.80 -11.04 5.08
C THR A 62 18.84 -10.05 5.74
N PRO A 63 18.20 -10.44 6.86
CA PRO A 63 17.25 -9.58 7.58
C PRO A 63 17.81 -8.19 7.87
N ASN A 64 17.21 -7.14 7.28
CA ASN A 64 17.63 -5.76 7.47
C ASN A 64 16.50 -4.72 7.23
N ASP A 65 16.85 -3.44 7.10
CA ASP A 65 15.89 -2.32 7.00
C ASP A 65 15.99 -1.59 5.63
N ASP A 66 16.78 -2.13 4.70
CA ASP A 66 17.15 -1.53 3.42
C ASP A 66 16.56 -2.35 2.27
N ASN A 67 15.58 -1.79 1.54
CA ASN A 67 15.02 -2.46 0.37
C ASN A 67 16.09 -2.75 -0.71
N PHE A 68 15.94 -3.91 -1.37
CA PHE A 68 16.77 -4.36 -2.49
C PHE A 68 18.24 -4.49 -2.08
N SER A 69 18.47 -5.18 -0.96
CA SER A 69 19.79 -5.26 -0.33
C SER A 69 20.66 -6.38 -0.90
N GLU A 70 20.04 -7.37 -1.55
CA GLU A 70 20.70 -8.57 -2.06
C GLU A 70 20.88 -8.57 -3.60
N PRO A 71 21.77 -9.44 -4.11
CA PRO A 71 22.20 -9.37 -5.51
C PRO A 71 21.13 -9.82 -6.49
N GLY A 72 20.49 -8.90 -7.19
CA GLY A 72 19.48 -9.25 -8.22
C GLY A 72 18.20 -8.46 -8.03
N GLU A 73 18.03 -7.90 -6.84
CA GLU A 73 16.85 -7.16 -6.46
C GLU A 73 16.69 -5.83 -7.21
N THR A 74 15.44 -5.55 -7.56
CA THR A 74 15.08 -4.32 -8.30
C THR A 74 13.72 -3.76 -7.91
N ASP A 75 12.65 -4.49 -8.15
CA ASP A 75 11.28 -4.09 -7.85
C ASP A 75 10.45 -5.17 -7.17
N ASP A 76 10.99 -6.40 -7.14
CA ASP A 76 10.47 -7.57 -6.45
C ASP A 76 9.07 -8.00 -6.93
N LEU A 77 8.71 -7.63 -8.17
CA LEU A 77 7.40 -7.96 -8.75
C LEU A 77 7.41 -9.26 -9.56
N ALA A 78 8.58 -9.74 -9.95
CA ALA A 78 8.70 -10.95 -10.75
C ALA A 78 8.66 -12.22 -9.89
N ASP A 79 8.99 -12.05 -8.61
CA ASP A 79 9.25 -13.04 -7.58
C ASP A 79 8.43 -12.83 -6.30
N ASP A 80 7.67 -11.74 -6.15
CA ASP A 80 6.70 -11.50 -5.07
C ASP A 80 6.09 -12.76 -4.40
N ASN A 81 6.27 -12.89 -3.08
CA ASN A 81 5.86 -14.00 -2.22
C ASN A 81 6.54 -15.36 -2.51
N VAL A 82 7.74 -15.40 -3.10
CA VAL A 82 8.45 -16.67 -3.36
C VAL A 82 9.35 -17.07 -2.20
N THR A 83 8.81 -17.90 -1.31
CA THR A 83 9.50 -18.34 -0.09
C THR A 83 10.40 -19.58 -0.25
N ASP A 84 10.90 -19.87 -1.47
CA ASP A 84 11.69 -21.09 -1.74
C ASP A 84 12.95 -20.84 -2.60
N GLN A 85 13.39 -19.59 -2.66
CA GLN A 85 14.60 -19.16 -3.35
C GLN A 85 15.71 -18.74 -2.37
N ASP A 86 16.85 -18.33 -2.92
CA ASP A 86 18.07 -17.98 -2.17
C ASP A 86 18.48 -16.57 -2.61
N GLY A 87 17.98 -15.57 -1.89
CA GLY A 87 18.21 -14.14 -2.15
C GLY A 87 19.68 -13.77 -2.19
N LYS A 88 20.51 -14.38 -1.34
CA LYS A 88 21.97 -14.21 -1.35
C LYS A 88 22.63 -14.63 -2.65
N ASN A 89 21.95 -15.43 -3.47
CA ASN A 89 22.40 -15.89 -4.78
C ASN A 89 21.50 -15.44 -5.95
N GLY A 90 20.66 -14.42 -5.72
CA GLY A 90 19.88 -13.72 -6.75
C GLY A 90 18.57 -14.36 -7.15
N GLY A 91 17.89 -15.01 -6.20
CA GLY A 91 16.44 -15.15 -6.22
C GLY A 91 15.78 -14.16 -5.26
N ASP A 92 14.53 -14.44 -4.91
CA ASP A 92 13.75 -13.72 -3.89
C ASP A 92 14.43 -13.72 -2.51
N GLU A 93 14.38 -12.58 -1.80
CA GLU A 93 14.91 -12.48 -0.42
C GLU A 93 13.95 -13.07 0.62
N ASP A 94 12.67 -13.31 0.33
CA ASP A 94 11.59 -13.80 1.21
C ASP A 94 11.34 -13.07 2.55
N ASP A 95 12.28 -12.23 2.98
CA ASP A 95 12.20 -11.29 4.08
C ASP A 95 11.86 -9.86 3.63
N HIS A 96 11.93 -9.57 2.32
CA HIS A 96 11.45 -8.35 1.67
C HIS A 96 10.29 -8.68 0.71
N ASP A 97 9.17 -7.96 0.82
CA ASP A 97 8.02 -8.15 -0.10
C ASP A 97 7.31 -6.82 -0.42
N PRO A 98 6.87 -6.61 -1.68
CA PRO A 98 6.04 -5.49 -2.09
C PRO A 98 4.53 -5.81 -2.02
N ALA A 99 3.71 -4.79 -1.76
CA ALA A 99 2.28 -4.80 -1.98
C ALA A 99 1.83 -3.52 -2.70
N GLU A 100 1.26 -3.65 -3.91
CA GLU A 100 0.82 -2.52 -4.71
C GLU A 100 -0.69 -2.31 -4.63
N ILE A 101 -1.09 -1.05 -4.41
CA ILE A 101 -2.47 -0.58 -4.52
C ILE A 101 -2.55 0.48 -5.61
N THR A 102 -3.68 0.55 -6.32
CA THR A 102 -3.94 1.65 -7.26
C THR A 102 -4.89 2.64 -6.62
N ILE A 103 -4.49 3.91 -6.59
CA ILE A 103 -5.34 5.00 -6.14
C ILE A 103 -6.17 5.49 -7.32
N ASP A 104 -7.48 5.36 -7.18
CA ASP A 104 -8.44 6.02 -8.05
C ASP A 104 -8.80 7.39 -7.46
N ILE A 105 -8.89 8.39 -8.33
CA ILE A 105 -9.41 9.69 -7.96
C ILE A 105 -10.75 9.88 -8.63
N PHE A 106 -11.71 10.28 -7.81
CA PHE A 106 -13.04 10.65 -8.22
C PHE A 106 -13.13 12.17 -8.24
N ASP A 107 -13.49 12.74 -9.39
CA ASP A 107 -13.74 14.18 -9.52
C ASP A 107 -15.22 14.39 -9.78
N LEU A 108 -15.85 15.27 -8.99
CA LEU A 108 -17.26 15.59 -9.17
C LEU A 108 -17.43 17.00 -9.68
N ALA A 109 -18.21 17.13 -10.74
CA ALA A 109 -18.74 18.41 -11.18
C ALA A 109 -20.26 18.49 -10.95
N LEU A 110 -20.74 19.68 -10.60
CA LEU A 110 -22.17 19.98 -10.45
C LEU A 110 -22.58 21.11 -11.40
N SER A 111 -23.64 20.87 -12.17
CA SER A 111 -24.36 21.94 -12.86
C SER A 111 -25.75 22.11 -12.25
N LYS A 112 -26.19 23.36 -12.09
CA LYS A 112 -27.54 23.70 -11.62
C LYS A 112 -28.16 24.70 -12.57
N VAL A 113 -29.33 24.38 -13.08
CA VAL A 113 -30.04 25.22 -14.05
C VAL A 113 -31.47 25.42 -13.58
N LEU A 114 -31.98 26.65 -13.70
CA LEU A 114 -33.40 26.94 -13.54
C LEU A 114 -34.17 26.19 -14.63
N SER A 115 -35.02 25.25 -14.26
CA SER A 115 -35.80 24.47 -15.22
C SER A 115 -37.23 24.95 -15.36
N SER A 116 -37.80 25.57 -14.32
CA SER A 116 -39.13 26.15 -14.38
C SER A 116 -39.40 27.15 -13.25
N PRO A 117 -40.17 28.23 -13.49
CA PRO A 117 -40.61 28.71 -14.80
C PRO A 117 -39.46 29.40 -15.57
N LEU A 118 -39.54 29.40 -16.89
CA LEU A 118 -38.65 30.20 -17.73
C LEU A 118 -39.25 31.60 -17.90
N GLY A 119 -38.81 32.58 -17.11
CA GLY A 119 -39.30 33.96 -17.18
C GLY A 119 -39.25 34.70 -15.85
N ASN A 120 -40.04 35.75 -15.71
CA ASN A 120 -40.19 36.49 -14.45
C ASN A 120 -40.78 35.57 -13.37
N ILE A 121 -40.20 35.62 -12.18
CA ILE A 121 -40.62 34.85 -11.01
C ILE A 121 -41.26 35.83 -10.01
N TYR A 122 -42.41 35.47 -9.46
CA TYR A 122 -43.18 36.28 -8.52
C TYR A 122 -43.30 35.60 -7.14
N PRO A 123 -43.61 36.36 -6.07
CA PRO A 123 -43.85 35.77 -4.76
C PRO A 123 -44.99 34.74 -4.80
N GLY A 124 -44.71 33.54 -4.28
CA GLY A 124 -45.64 32.42 -4.26
C GLY A 124 -45.45 31.42 -5.40
N ASP A 125 -44.60 31.71 -6.39
CA ASP A 125 -44.30 30.77 -7.48
C ASP A 125 -43.47 29.59 -7.00
N ASN A 126 -43.76 28.41 -7.56
CA ASN A 126 -42.92 27.23 -7.41
C ASN A 126 -41.79 27.29 -8.42
N VAL A 127 -40.55 27.34 -7.92
CA VAL A 127 -39.34 27.37 -8.74
C VAL A 127 -38.64 26.02 -8.68
N THR A 128 -38.35 25.45 -9.84
CA THR A 128 -37.66 24.17 -9.99
C THR A 128 -36.28 24.38 -10.58
N PHE A 129 -35.29 23.73 -9.98
CA PHE A 129 -33.93 23.64 -10.52
C PHE A 129 -33.62 22.20 -10.88
N THR A 130 -32.99 22.01 -12.03
CA THR A 130 -32.36 20.73 -12.38
C THR A 130 -30.91 20.77 -11.95
N LEU A 131 -30.49 19.75 -11.20
CA LEU A 131 -29.10 19.52 -10.82
C LEU A 131 -28.59 18.31 -11.60
N ASN A 132 -27.47 18.46 -12.30
CA ASN A 132 -26.76 17.33 -12.90
C ASN A 132 -25.41 17.17 -12.21
N VAL A 133 -25.11 15.95 -11.78
CA VAL A 133 -23.83 15.56 -11.17
C VAL A 133 -23.06 14.76 -12.23
N TYR A 134 -21.79 15.09 -12.40
CA TYR A 134 -20.87 14.43 -13.33
C TYR A 134 -19.69 13.85 -12.57
N ASN A 135 -19.19 12.71 -13.05
CA ASN A 135 -17.92 12.09 -12.69
C ASN A 135 -17.06 11.99 -13.95
#